data_AF-A0A7C5GKA3-F1
#
_entry.id   AF-A0A7C5GKA3-F1
#
_cell.length_a   1.000
_cell.length_b   1.000
_cell.length_c   1.000
_cell.angle_alpha   90.00
_cell.angle_beta   90.00
_cell.angle_gamma   90.00
#
_symmetry.space_group_name_H-M   'P 1'
#
loop_
_entity.id
_entity.type
_entity.pdbx_description
1 polymer ?
#
loop_
_entity_poly.entity_id
_entity_poly.type
_entity_poly.pdbx_seq_one_letter_code
_entity_poly.pdbx_strand_id
1 'polypeptide(L)' 'MVTDNFAHKSKTWDMNSKRVQNAKGIAEYIIQNIKLHSDMKIMDFGAGTGLLSYFVAPYVDTIVAVDNSPSMLQEF' A
#
# COMPACT_ATOMS: atom_id res chain seq x y z
N MET A 1 -19.70 1.10 16.53
CA MET A 1 -18.59 1.51 15.64
C MET A 1 -17.48 0.49 15.81
N VAL A 2 -16.87 0.01 14.72
CA VAL A 2 -15.72 -0.89 14.78
C VAL A 2 -14.52 -0.09 15.27
N THR A 3 -13.76 -0.65 16.22
CA THR A 3 -12.56 0.01 16.76
C THR A 3 -11.45 0.01 15.72
N ASP A 4 -10.88 1.17 15.45
CA ASP A 4 -9.68 1.31 14.61
C ASP A 4 -8.42 1.02 15.44
N ASN A 5 -7.93 -0.22 15.37
CA ASN A 5 -6.76 -0.66 16.13
C ASN A 5 -5.43 -0.08 15.63
N PHE A 6 -5.40 0.55 14.45
CA PHE A 6 -4.18 1.06 13.82
C PHE A 6 -4.08 2.59 13.81
N ALA A 7 -5.11 3.30 14.28
CA ALA A 7 -5.13 4.77 14.35
C ALA A 7 -3.92 5.41 15.00
N HIS A 8 -3.41 4.83 16.09
CA HIS A 8 -2.24 5.37 16.79
C HIS A 8 -0.93 5.22 15.99
N LYS A 9 -0.92 4.44 14.90
CA LYS A 9 0.28 4.19 14.09
C LYS A 9 0.25 4.87 12.72
N SER A 10 -0.94 5.22 12.19
CA SER A 10 -1.09 5.67 10.80
C SER A 10 -0.16 6.84 10.45
N LYS A 11 -0.19 7.91 11.24
CA LYS A 11 0.59 9.14 11.03
C LYS A 11 2.11 8.98 11.00
N THR A 12 2.63 7.87 11.51
CA THR A 12 4.08 7.63 11.61
C THR A 12 4.50 6.34 10.92
N TRP A 13 3.58 5.66 10.25
CA TRP A 13 3.84 4.33 9.70
C TRP A 13 5.01 4.37 8.70
N ASP A 14 5.01 5.39 7.85
CA ASP A 14 5.96 5.57 6.74
C ASP A 14 7.26 6.24 7.15
N MET A 15 7.32 6.83 8.35
CA MET A 15 8.55 7.42 8.89
C MET A 15 9.60 6.36 9.24
N ASN A 16 9.20 5.08 9.32
CA ASN A 16 10.11 3.99 9.58
C ASN A 16 10.79 3.56 8.27
N SER A 17 12.07 3.94 8.12
CA SER A 17 12.88 3.63 6.92
C SER A 17 12.94 2.13 6.59
N LYS A 18 12.88 1.24 7.59
CA LYS A 18 12.86 -0.21 7.35
C LYS A 18 11.56 -0.66 6.68
N ARG A 19 10.42 -0.06 7.02
CA ARG A 19 9.13 -0.38 6.39
C ARG A 19 9.10 0.08 4.94
N VAL A 20 9.59 1.29 4.67
CA VAL A 20 9.70 1.83 3.31
C VAL A 20 10.62 0.96 2.45
N GLN A 21 11.81 0.61 2.96
CA GLN A 21 12.75 -0.27 2.25
C GLN A 21 12.16 -1.65 1.98
N ASN A 22 11.45 -2.24 2.96
CA ASN A 22 10.80 -3.52 2.78
C ASN A 22 9.69 -3.46 1.72
N ALA A 23 8.82 -2.45 1.75
CA ALA A 23 7.76 -2.26 0.76
C ALA A 23 8.33 -2.08 -0.65
N LYS A 24 9.39 -1.28 -0.78
CA LYS A 24 10.11 -1.10 -2.05
C LYS A 24 10.69 -2.43 -2.56
N GLY A 25 11.39 -3.19 -1.72
CA GLY A 25 11.95 -4.48 -2.11
C GLY A 25 10.88 -5.47 -2.56
N ILE A 26 9.75 -5.54 -1.85
CA ILE A 26 8.61 -6.38 -2.24
C ILE A 26 8.06 -5.93 -3.60
N ALA A 27 7.87 -4.63 -3.82
CA ALA A 27 7.39 -4.10 -5.09
C ALA A 27 8.34 -4.46 -6.24
N GLU A 28 9.66 -4.33 -6.04
CA GLU A 28 10.67 -4.73 -7.03
C GLU A 28 10.53 -6.21 -7.40
N TYR A 29 10.35 -7.10 -6.43
CA TYR A 29 10.10 -8.52 -6.70
C TYR A 29 8.79 -8.76 -7.45
N ILE A 30 7.71 -8.05 -7.10
CA ILE A 30 6.43 -8.14 -7.82
C ILE A 30 6.62 -7.73 -9.28
N ILE A 31 7.22 -6.57 -9.54
CA ILE A 31 7.43 -6.02 -10.89
C ILE A 31 8.31 -6.95 -11.75
N GLN A 32 9.29 -7.61 -11.14
CA GLN A 32 10.18 -8.55 -11.85
C GLN A 32 9.51 -9.88 -12.20
N ASN A 33 8.52 -10.32 -11.41
CA ASN A 33 7.96 -11.67 -11.52
C ASN A 33 6.51 -11.70 -12.03
N ILE A 34 5.80 -10.57 -11.98
CA ILE A 34 4.42 -10.42 -12.41
C ILE A 34 4.38 -9.42 -13.55
N LYS A 35 3.79 -9.81 -14.67
CA LYS A 35 3.61 -8.92 -15.81
C LYS A 35 2.48 -7.93 -15.53
N LEU A 36 2.85 -6.77 -15.00
CA LEU A 36 1.93 -5.65 -14.82
C LEU A 36 1.75 -4.90 -16.14
N HIS A 37 0.51 -4.46 -16.39
CA HIS A 37 0.15 -3.68 -17.56
C HIS A 37 -0.53 -2.38 -17.14
N SER A 38 -0.26 -1.31 -17.87
CA SER A 38 -0.74 0.03 -17.56
C SER A 38 -2.26 0.21 -17.68
N ASP A 39 -2.99 -0.80 -18.16
CA ASP A 39 -4.46 -0.84 -18.23
C ASP A 39 -5.08 -1.69 -17.11
N MET A 40 -4.26 -2.29 -16.23
CA MET A 40 -4.75 -3.12 -15.13
C MET A 40 -5.37 -2.27 -14.03
N LYS A 41 -6.50 -2.77 -13.51
CA LYS A 41 -7.10 -2.31 -12.26
C LYS A 41 -6.89 -3.37 -11.20
N ILE A 42 -6.17 -3.03 -10.15
CA ILE A 42 -5.81 -3.96 -9.08
C ILE A 42 -6.44 -3.52 -7.75
N MET A 43 -6.49 -4.45 -6.79
CA MET A 43 -6.99 -4.19 -5.44
C MET A 43 -5.91 -4.55 -4.42
N ASP A 44 -5.62 -3.63 -3.50
CA ASP A 44 -4.67 -3.81 -2.40
C ASP A 44 -5.44 -4.06 -1.10
N PHE A 45 -5.43 -5.31 -0.64
CA PHE A 45 -6.12 -5.72 0.59
C PHE A 45 -5.19 -5.58 1.80
N GLY A 46 -5.63 -4.82 2.80
CA GLY A 46 -4.77 -4.43 3.92
C GLY A 46 -3.76 -3.37 3.49
N ALA A 47 -4.20 -2.43 2.65
CA ALA A 47 -3.35 -1.42 2.02
C ALA A 47 -2.57 -0.56 3.04
N GLY A 48 -3.07 -0.42 4.26
CA GLY A 48 -2.48 0.45 5.26
C GLY A 48 -2.39 1.89 4.75
N THR A 49 -1.21 2.49 4.92
CA THR A 49 -0.85 3.82 4.40
C THR A 49 -0.38 3.79 2.94
N GLY A 50 -0.50 2.65 2.25
CA GLY A 50 -0.25 2.57 0.81
C GLY A 50 1.19 2.39 0.36
N LEU A 51 2.17 2.14 1.26
CA LEU A 51 3.59 2.02 0.88
C LEU A 51 3.86 1.05 -0.29
N LEU A 52 3.26 -0.13 -0.29
CA LEU A 52 3.44 -1.09 -1.40
C LEU A 52 2.77 -0.57 -2.68
N SER A 53 1.51 -0.14 -2.55
CA SER A 53 0.73 0.47 -3.63
C SER A 53 1.46 1.63 -4.29
N TYR A 54 2.14 2.49 -3.53
CA TYR A 54 2.93 3.62 -4.03
C TYR A 54 3.99 3.18 -5.04
N PHE A 55 4.71 2.09 -4.77
CA PHE A 55 5.75 1.59 -5.67
C PHE A 55 5.18 0.80 -6.87
N VAL A 56 3.97 0.24 -6.75
CA VAL A 56 3.29 -0.50 -7.83
C VAL A 56 2.49 0.43 -8.76
N ALA A 57 2.00 1.56 -8.25
CA ALA A 57 1.13 2.50 -8.96
C ALA A 57 1.64 2.92 -10.35
N PRO A 58 2.95 3.14 -10.60
CA PRO A 58 3.43 3.51 -11.93
C PRO A 58 3.21 2.46 -13.03
N TYR A 59 2.86 1.22 -12.67
CA TYR A 59 2.80 0.07 -13.58
C TYR A 59 1.38 -0.38 -13.91
N VAL A 60 0.36 0.26 -13.33
CA VAL A 60 -1.07 -0.11 -13.45
C VAL A 60 -1.94 1.14 -13.63
N ASP A 61 -3.17 0.98 -14.10
CA ASP A 61 -4.12 2.08 -14.32
C ASP A 61 -4.72 2.58 -13.00
N THR A 62 -5.23 1.65 -12.20
CA THR A 62 -5.98 1.96 -10.98
C THR A 62 -5.59 1.00 -9.86
N ILE A 63 -5.43 1.52 -8.65
CA ILE A 63 -5.35 0.75 -7.42
C ILE A 63 -6.57 1.06 -6.55
N VAL A 64 -7.34 0.03 -6.21
CA VAL A 64 -8.42 0.11 -5.21
C VAL A 64 -7.86 -0.34 -3.86
N ALA A 65 -7.65 0.60 -2.95
CA ALA A 65 -7.17 0.31 -1.61
C ALA A 65 -8.32 -0.11 -0.68
N VAL A 66 -8.15 -1.22 0.04
CA VAL A 66 -9.11 -1.72 1.01
C VAL A 66 -8.39 -1.96 2.33
N ASP A 67 -8.82 -1.29 3.39
CA ASP A 67 -8.32 -1.52 4.74
C ASP A 67 -9.46 -1.39 5.76
N ASN A 68 -9.36 -2.15 6.85
CA ASN A 68 -10.31 -2.07 7.97
C ASN A 68 -10.04 -0.87 8.88
N SER A 69 -8.91 -0.19 8.71
CA SER A 69 -8.53 1.01 9.45
C SER A 69 -8.78 2.26 8.61
N PRO A 70 -9.84 3.04 8.91
CA PRO A 70 -10.08 4.31 8.24
C PRO A 70 -8.92 5.30 8.39
N SER A 71 -8.21 5.28 9.53
CA SER A 71 -7.06 6.16 9.75
C SER A 71 -5.85 5.80 8.90
N MET A 72 -5.68 4.53 8.53
CA MET A 72 -4.62 4.11 7.61
C MET A 72 -4.95 4.58 6.19
N LEU A 73 -6.19 4.38 5.72
CA LEU A 73 -6.64 4.86 4.40
C LEU A 73 -6.63 6.38 4.27
N GLN A 74 -6.73 7.13 5.38
CA GLN A 74 -6.58 8.58 5.37
C GLN A 74 -5.15 9.06 5.07
N GLU A 75 -4.13 8.20 5.28
CA GLU A 75 -2.75 8.50 4.92
C GLU A 75 -2.33 7.94 3.55
N PHE A 76 -3.19 7.16 2.90
CA PHE A 76 -2.90 6.51 1.62
C PHE A 76 -2.61 7.51 0.49
#